data_AF-A0A0U1DWA3-F1
#
_entry.id   AF-A0A0U1DWA3-F1
#
_cell.length_a   1.000
_cell.length_b   1.000
_cell.length_c   1.000
_cell.angle_alpha   90.00
_cell.angle_beta   90.00
_cell.angle_gamma   90.00
#
_symmetry.space_group_name_H-M   'P 1'
#
loop_
_entity.id
_entity.type
_entity.pdbx_description
1 polymer ?
#
loop_
_entity_poly.entity_id
_entity_poly.type
_entity_poly.pdbx_seq_one_letter_code
_entity_poly.pdbx_strand_id
1 'polypeptide(L)'
;MIRFCTAAFCCVTFAMTACGTDGAMPSAPVQSTNALAGVVLPVEEVRAISGVAGFHDIPELRATAPSAVPDIPEPCRAVFDPPTVFGSDWKQFDAAGYGADLDAPVLPIMADVRQAIAVYPDTATAQATFDRLAAAVPGCISTGTGYYRRTAESPDPGTLLLNSERADGGHSAYRLTGTALINSSALGLPDSERVTLAILDGLERAEH
;
A
#
# COMPACT_ATOMS: atom_id res chain seq x y z
N MET A 1 14.98 27.70 -80.59
CA MET A 1 14.90 29.15 -80.29
C MET A 1 15.23 29.29 -78.81
N ILE A 2 16.43 29.75 -78.40
CA ILE A 2 16.78 31.18 -78.21
C ILE A 2 15.70 31.83 -77.32
N ARG A 3 15.91 32.32 -76.10
CA ARG A 3 17.07 32.87 -75.39
C ARG A 3 16.60 33.33 -74.00
N PHE A 4 17.53 33.43 -73.03
CA PHE A 4 17.73 34.47 -71.98
C PHE A 4 16.50 34.95 -71.13
N CYS A 5 16.58 35.38 -69.88
CA CYS A 5 17.63 36.06 -69.14
C CYS A 5 17.29 36.06 -67.64
N THR A 6 18.33 35.91 -66.83
CA THR A 6 18.64 36.67 -65.60
C THR A 6 17.68 37.80 -65.20
N ALA A 7 17.32 37.88 -63.91
CA ALA A 7 17.83 38.94 -63.01
C ALA A 7 17.12 38.90 -61.64
N ALA A 8 17.94 39.02 -60.60
CA ALA A 8 17.55 39.30 -59.23
C ALA A 8 16.90 40.70 -59.11
N PHE A 9 15.98 40.86 -58.17
CA PHE A 9 15.65 42.18 -57.64
C PHE A 9 15.31 42.14 -56.14
N CYS A 10 15.94 43.08 -55.44
CA CYS A 10 15.94 43.35 -54.01
C CYS A 10 14.58 43.82 -53.45
N CYS A 11 14.44 43.59 -52.14
CA CYS A 11 13.81 44.44 -51.11
C CYS A 11 12.36 44.91 -51.33
N VAL A 12 11.48 44.64 -50.36
CA VAL A 12 11.10 45.59 -49.28
C VAL A 12 9.98 44.93 -48.45
N THR A 13 10.17 45.02 -47.14
CA THR A 13 9.29 44.62 -46.04
C THR A 13 7.91 45.29 -46.05
N PHE A 14 6.87 44.53 -45.73
CA PHE A 14 5.71 45.04 -44.99
C PHE A 14 5.35 44.07 -43.85
N ALA A 15 5.35 44.61 -42.64
CA ALA A 15 4.90 43.96 -41.43
C ALA A 15 3.37 43.86 -41.41
N MET A 16 2.84 42.72 -40.99
CA MET A 16 1.55 42.67 -40.31
C MET A 16 1.78 42.24 -38.87
N THR A 17 1.68 43.23 -37.99
CA THR A 17 1.38 43.09 -36.57
C THR A 17 -0.04 42.57 -36.39
N ALA A 18 -0.19 41.44 -35.71
CA ALA A 18 -1.41 41.12 -34.96
C ALA A 18 -0.98 40.48 -33.64
N CYS A 19 -1.08 41.27 -32.57
CA CYS A 19 -0.98 40.78 -31.20
C CYS A 19 -2.21 39.93 -30.88
N GLY A 20 -1.97 38.70 -30.45
CA GLY A 20 -2.91 37.90 -29.68
C GLY A 20 -2.15 37.35 -28.47
N THR A 21 -2.42 37.95 -27.31
CA THR A 21 -2.11 37.48 -25.97
C THR A 21 -2.67 36.04 -25.82
N ASP A 22 -2.13 35.09 -25.09
CA ASP A 22 -1.67 35.10 -23.71
C ASP A 22 -0.95 33.77 -23.41
N GLY A 23 0.00 33.84 -22.47
CA GLY A 23 0.22 32.76 -21.50
C GLY A 23 0.82 31.45 -22.02
N ALA A 24 2.12 31.45 -22.25
CA ALA A 24 2.90 30.24 -21.96
C ALA A 24 2.70 29.94 -20.47
N MET A 25 1.84 28.96 -20.14
CA MET A 25 1.75 28.44 -18.78
C MET A 25 3.10 27.84 -18.43
N PRO A 26 3.79 28.32 -17.38
CA PRO A 26 4.83 27.53 -16.75
C PRO A 26 4.11 26.32 -16.17
N SER A 27 4.40 25.13 -16.68
CA SER A 27 4.10 23.89 -15.96
C SER A 27 4.83 23.99 -14.63
N ALA A 28 4.11 24.40 -13.59
CA ALA A 28 4.61 24.30 -12.23
C ALA A 28 4.97 22.83 -12.02
N PRO A 29 6.18 22.50 -11.53
CA PRO A 29 6.39 21.19 -10.97
C PRO A 29 5.35 21.09 -9.84
N VAL A 30 4.43 20.12 -9.96
CA VAL A 30 3.72 19.65 -8.78
C VAL A 30 4.81 19.07 -7.91
N GLN A 31 5.33 19.89 -7.00
CA GLN A 31 6.08 19.40 -5.87
C GLN A 31 5.09 18.49 -5.16
N SER A 32 5.23 17.18 -5.33
CA SER A 32 4.70 16.21 -4.39
C SER A 32 5.12 16.71 -3.02
N THR A 33 4.15 17.25 -2.30
CA THR A 33 4.28 17.63 -0.90
C THR A 33 4.88 16.43 -0.20
N ASN A 34 6.13 16.55 0.23
CA ASN A 34 6.92 15.60 1.01
C ASN A 34 6.35 14.17 1.02
N ALA A 35 6.94 13.26 0.26
CA ALA A 35 6.80 11.83 0.54
C ALA A 35 7.14 11.63 2.02
N LEU A 36 6.12 11.49 2.85
CA LEU A 36 6.29 11.11 4.23
C LEU A 36 6.59 9.62 4.16
N ALA A 37 7.87 9.28 4.01
CA ALA A 37 8.31 7.90 4.12
C ALA A 37 7.68 7.31 5.40
N GLY A 38 6.97 6.19 5.28
CA GLY A 38 6.35 5.52 6.43
C GLY A 38 4.96 6.00 6.82
N VAL A 39 4.06 6.26 5.86
CA VAL A 39 2.66 6.60 6.14
C VAL A 39 1.72 5.57 5.52
N VAL A 40 0.72 5.15 6.30
CA VAL A 40 -0.36 4.27 5.82
C VAL A 40 -1.32 5.00 4.87
N LEU A 41 -1.91 4.27 3.92
CA LEU A 41 -2.82 4.85 2.93
C LEU A 41 -4.08 5.42 3.61
N PRO A 42 -4.59 6.59 3.20
CA PRO A 42 -5.81 7.15 3.76
C PRO A 42 -7.06 6.33 3.35
N VAL A 43 -8.16 6.50 4.08
CA VAL A 43 -9.40 5.74 3.84
C VAL A 43 -9.96 5.93 2.42
N GLU A 44 -9.72 7.07 1.79
CA GLU A 44 -10.11 7.40 0.42
C GLU A 44 -9.46 6.46 -0.59
N GLU A 45 -8.19 6.12 -0.37
CA GLU A 45 -7.46 5.17 -1.22
C GLU A 45 -7.93 3.73 -0.93
N VAL A 46 -8.25 3.41 0.32
CA VAL A 46 -8.88 2.12 0.69
C VAL A 46 -10.23 1.94 0.00
N ARG A 47 -11.08 2.98 -0.03
CA ARG A 47 -12.36 2.97 -0.76
C ARG A 47 -12.14 2.75 -2.26
N ALA A 48 -11.15 3.43 -2.85
CA ALA A 48 -10.84 3.29 -4.26
C ALA A 48 -10.35 1.87 -4.62
N ILE A 49 -9.46 1.30 -3.82
CA ILE A 49 -8.88 -0.05 -4.03
C ILE A 49 -9.91 -1.16 -3.77
N SER A 50 -10.71 -1.01 -2.71
CA SER A 50 -11.72 -2.01 -2.34
C SER A 50 -12.97 -1.96 -3.23
N GLY A 51 -13.31 -0.78 -3.74
CA GLY A 51 -14.59 -0.51 -4.40
C GLY A 51 -15.74 -0.30 -3.41
N VAL A 52 -15.47 -0.21 -2.11
CA VAL A 52 -16.48 -0.08 -1.05
C VAL A 52 -16.46 1.35 -0.50
N ALA A 53 -17.49 2.14 -0.84
CA ALA A 53 -17.60 3.52 -0.40
C ALA A 53 -17.81 3.68 1.12
N GLY A 54 -18.36 2.65 1.78
CA GLY A 54 -18.71 2.67 3.20
C GLY A 54 -17.53 2.56 4.17
N PHE A 55 -16.30 2.35 3.68
CA PHE A 55 -15.13 2.34 4.56
C PHE A 55 -14.96 3.66 5.28
N HIS A 56 -14.65 3.61 6.58
CA HIS A 56 -14.31 4.75 7.41
C HIS A 56 -13.15 4.39 8.34
N ASP A 57 -12.38 5.38 8.80
CA ASP A 57 -11.35 5.18 9.81
C ASP A 57 -11.95 4.61 11.09
N ILE A 58 -11.24 3.66 11.69
CA ILE A 58 -11.48 3.22 13.07
C ILE A 58 -10.40 3.91 13.93
N PRO A 59 -10.73 5.00 14.66
CA PRO A 59 -9.75 5.80 15.37
C PRO A 59 -8.86 5.01 16.34
N GLU A 60 -9.42 3.96 16.96
CA GLU A 60 -8.72 3.09 17.91
C GLU A 60 -7.63 2.23 17.24
N LEU A 61 -7.65 2.11 15.91
CA LEU A 61 -6.67 1.35 15.13
C LEU A 61 -5.59 2.23 14.51
N ARG A 62 -5.66 3.57 14.68
CA ARG A 62 -4.57 4.48 14.34
C ARG A 62 -3.50 4.40 15.42
N ALA A 63 -2.26 4.06 15.05
CA ALA A 63 -1.19 3.93 16.04
C ALA A 63 0.19 4.25 15.45
N THR A 64 1.01 4.94 16.25
CA THR A 64 2.43 5.21 15.95
C THR A 64 3.39 4.29 16.73
N ALA A 65 2.84 3.28 17.39
CA ALA A 65 3.58 2.18 18.01
C ALA A 65 2.73 0.90 17.96
N PRO A 66 3.34 -0.29 17.80
CA PRO A 66 2.60 -1.56 17.79
C PRO A 66 1.86 -1.79 19.11
N SER A 67 0.59 -2.21 19.03
CA SER A 67 -0.22 -2.61 20.18
C SER A 67 -0.49 -4.11 20.17
N ALA A 68 -0.41 -4.74 21.34
CA ALA A 68 -0.63 -6.17 21.46
C ALA A 68 -2.08 -6.52 21.16
N VAL A 69 -2.29 -7.62 20.44
CA VAL A 69 -3.64 -8.15 20.18
C VAL A 69 -3.91 -9.26 21.20
N PRO A 70 -5.00 -9.15 22.00
CA PRO A 70 -5.32 -10.16 23.00
C PRO A 70 -5.63 -11.51 22.36
N ASP A 71 -5.45 -12.58 23.14
CA ASP A 71 -5.88 -13.95 22.80
C ASP A 71 -5.27 -14.56 21.52
N ILE A 72 -4.13 -14.05 21.06
CA ILE A 72 -3.34 -14.72 20.02
C ILE A 72 -2.65 -15.96 20.61
N PRO A 73 -2.88 -17.18 20.05
CA PRO A 73 -2.16 -18.38 20.43
C PRO A 73 -0.66 -18.17 20.33
N GLU A 74 0.09 -18.67 21.31
CA GLU A 74 1.56 -18.49 21.36
C GLU A 74 2.26 -18.78 20.02
N PRO A 75 1.98 -19.88 19.29
CA PRO A 75 2.65 -20.17 18.02
C PRO A 75 2.37 -19.15 16.91
N CYS A 76 1.33 -18.32 17.07
CA CYS A 76 0.87 -17.34 16.10
C CYS A 76 1.25 -15.90 16.45
N ARG A 77 1.82 -15.63 17.64
CA ARG A 77 2.19 -14.25 18.04
C ARG A 77 3.22 -13.64 17.10
N ALA A 78 4.25 -14.39 16.72
CA ALA A 78 5.25 -13.91 15.77
C ALA A 78 4.73 -13.72 14.33
N VAL A 79 3.45 -13.99 14.09
CA VAL A 79 2.78 -13.79 12.79
C VAL A 79 1.68 -12.73 12.88
N PHE A 80 0.92 -12.65 13.98
CA PHE A 80 -0.27 -11.80 14.06
C PHE A 80 -0.24 -10.78 15.21
N ASP A 81 0.70 -10.87 16.15
CA ASP A 81 0.84 -9.90 17.25
C ASP A 81 1.81 -8.78 16.84
N PRO A 82 1.36 -7.54 16.61
CA PRO A 82 2.20 -6.48 16.04
C PRO A 82 3.50 -6.22 16.83
N PRO A 83 3.51 -6.15 18.18
CA PRO A 83 4.76 -6.02 18.93
C PRO A 83 5.75 -7.16 18.69
N THR A 84 5.26 -8.40 18.55
CA THR A 84 6.11 -9.56 18.28
C THR A 84 6.59 -9.59 16.83
N VAL A 85 5.73 -9.21 15.87
CA VAL A 85 6.02 -9.18 14.44
C VAL A 85 7.05 -8.10 14.09
N PHE A 86 6.81 -6.85 14.52
CA PHE A 86 7.65 -5.70 14.15
C PHE A 86 8.82 -5.48 15.13
N GLY A 87 8.77 -6.06 16.32
CA GLY A 87 9.78 -5.86 17.35
C GLY A 87 9.88 -4.40 17.80
N SER A 88 11.07 -4.01 18.27
CA SER A 88 11.33 -2.70 18.86
C SER A 88 12.40 -1.88 18.16
N ASP A 89 13.12 -2.47 17.20
CA ASP A 89 14.32 -1.85 16.59
C ASP A 89 13.98 -0.90 15.43
N TRP A 90 12.71 -0.54 15.24
CA TRP A 90 12.26 0.41 14.24
C TRP A 90 12.53 1.87 14.66
N LYS A 91 12.68 2.76 13.68
CA LYS A 91 12.79 4.22 13.85
C LYS A 91 11.46 4.93 13.70
N GLN A 92 10.57 4.36 12.89
CA GLN A 92 9.22 4.86 12.66
C GLN A 92 8.26 3.71 12.50
N PHE A 93 7.06 3.87 13.06
CA PHE A 93 5.95 2.96 12.89
C PHE A 93 4.68 3.78 12.65
N ASP A 94 3.87 3.35 11.68
CA ASP A 94 2.53 3.87 11.47
C ASP A 94 1.59 2.70 11.14
N ALA A 95 0.37 2.77 11.67
CA ALA A 95 -0.66 1.78 11.45
C ALA A 95 -2.04 2.44 11.39
N ALA A 96 -2.93 1.82 10.62
CA ALA A 96 -4.33 2.21 10.53
C ALA A 96 -5.24 1.02 10.28
N GLY A 97 -6.50 1.17 10.68
CA GLY A 97 -7.56 0.23 10.38
C GLY A 97 -8.83 0.94 9.92
N TYR A 98 -9.56 0.27 9.06
CA TYR A 98 -10.74 0.79 8.38
C TYR A 98 -11.85 -0.24 8.43
N GLY A 99 -13.07 0.20 8.72
CA GLY A 99 -14.25 -0.65 8.82
C GLY A 99 -15.33 -0.27 7.82
N ALA A 100 -16.10 -1.25 7.35
CA ALA A 100 -17.32 -1.03 6.58
C ALA A 100 -18.35 -2.12 6.90
N ASP A 101 -19.63 -1.74 6.93
CA ASP A 101 -20.74 -2.69 6.97
C ASP A 101 -21.16 -3.00 5.54
N LEU A 102 -21.15 -4.29 5.17
CA LEU A 102 -21.63 -4.76 3.88
C LEU A 102 -22.99 -5.42 4.04
N ASP A 103 -23.91 -5.09 3.15
CA ASP A 103 -25.23 -5.71 3.11
C ASP A 103 -25.11 -7.21 2.83
N ALA A 104 -25.77 -8.02 3.64
CA ALA A 104 -25.90 -9.45 3.45
C ALA A 104 -27.27 -9.96 3.92
N PRO A 105 -27.76 -11.11 3.42
CA PRO A 105 -29.16 -11.51 3.58
C PRO A 105 -29.64 -11.76 5.03
N VAL A 106 -28.72 -12.01 5.97
CA VAL A 106 -29.05 -12.40 7.35
C VAL A 106 -28.58 -11.35 8.35
N LEU A 107 -27.30 -11.02 8.32
CA LEU A 107 -26.67 -9.99 9.15
C LEU A 107 -25.60 -9.29 8.32
N PRO A 108 -25.37 -7.99 8.52
CA PRO A 108 -24.29 -7.27 7.85
C PRO A 108 -22.94 -7.97 8.06
N ILE A 109 -22.14 -8.03 7.01
CA ILE A 109 -20.75 -8.49 7.10
C ILE A 109 -19.90 -7.28 7.48
N MET A 110 -19.14 -7.42 8.56
CA MET A 110 -18.14 -6.43 8.96
C MET A 110 -16.89 -6.65 8.10
N ALA A 111 -16.63 -5.75 7.16
CA ALA A 111 -15.39 -5.71 6.41
C ALA A 111 -14.35 -4.88 7.15
N ASP A 112 -13.12 -5.40 7.22
CA ASP A 112 -11.99 -4.79 7.91
C ASP A 112 -10.78 -4.76 6.96
N VAL A 113 -10.10 -3.61 6.91
CA VAL A 113 -8.79 -3.47 6.26
C VAL A 113 -7.83 -2.88 7.28
N ARG A 114 -6.67 -3.50 7.46
CA ARG A 114 -5.59 -2.99 8.32
C ARG A 114 -4.29 -2.86 7.55
N GLN A 115 -3.50 -1.91 8.00
CA GLN A 115 -2.23 -1.55 7.39
C GLN A 115 -1.23 -1.23 8.49
N ALA A 116 0.01 -1.60 8.27
CA ALA A 116 1.11 -1.16 9.11
C ALA A 116 2.39 -1.03 8.29
N ILE A 117 3.25 -0.10 8.69
CA ILE A 117 4.60 0.08 8.17
C ILE A 117 5.56 0.30 9.34
N ALA A 118 6.65 -0.46 9.37
CA ALA A 118 7.76 -0.25 10.28
C ALA A 118 9.03 0.04 9.46
N VAL A 119 9.66 1.19 9.71
CA VAL A 119 10.92 1.60 9.06
C VAL A 119 12.07 1.38 10.03
N TYR A 120 13.08 0.61 9.61
CA TYR A 120 14.22 0.20 10.41
C TYR A 120 15.47 1.04 10.13
N PRO A 121 16.50 0.98 11.01
CA PRO A 121 17.75 1.69 10.82
C PRO A 121 18.51 1.34 9.54
N ASP A 122 18.40 0.08 9.11
CA ASP A 122 19.10 -0.48 7.97
C ASP A 122 18.34 -1.70 7.40
N THR A 123 18.76 -2.13 6.22
CA THR A 123 18.14 -3.25 5.48
C THR A 123 18.38 -4.58 6.20
N ALA A 124 19.48 -4.73 6.94
CA ALA A 124 19.79 -5.96 7.67
C ALA A 124 18.82 -6.20 8.83
N THR A 125 18.46 -5.14 9.55
CA THR A 125 17.47 -5.19 10.65
C THR A 125 16.07 -5.48 10.11
N ALA A 126 15.69 -4.84 9.00
CA ALA A 126 14.41 -5.12 8.34
C ALA A 126 14.33 -6.58 7.84
N GLN A 127 15.40 -7.07 7.18
CA GLN A 127 15.51 -8.45 6.72
C GLN A 127 15.43 -9.44 7.88
N ALA A 128 16.20 -9.25 8.95
CA ALA A 128 16.18 -10.14 10.11
C ALA A 128 14.79 -10.20 10.78
N THR A 129 14.02 -9.12 10.70
CA THR A 129 12.63 -9.08 11.19
C THR A 129 11.72 -9.89 10.27
N PHE A 130 11.81 -9.69 8.96
CA PHE A 130 11.04 -10.46 7.98
C PHE A 130 11.36 -11.96 8.05
N ASP A 131 12.63 -12.35 8.16
CA ASP A 131 13.07 -13.75 8.26
C ASP A 131 12.50 -14.44 9.50
N ARG A 132 12.45 -13.73 10.63
CA ARG A 132 11.86 -14.24 11.88
C ARG A 132 10.36 -14.49 11.73
N LEU A 133 9.66 -13.54 11.10
CA LEU A 133 8.25 -13.69 10.76
C LEU A 133 8.03 -14.91 9.85
N ALA A 134 8.76 -15.00 8.73
CA ALA A 134 8.63 -16.10 7.78
C ALA A 134 8.92 -17.47 8.43
N ALA A 135 9.91 -17.55 9.32
CA ALA A 135 10.24 -18.77 10.05
C ALA A 135 9.15 -19.20 11.06
N ALA A 136 8.34 -18.26 11.57
CA ALA A 136 7.27 -18.55 12.52
C ALA A 136 5.98 -19.09 11.86
N VAL A 137 5.77 -18.80 10.57
CA VAL A 137 4.55 -19.14 9.83
C VAL A 137 4.16 -20.62 9.90
N PRO A 138 5.07 -21.60 9.68
CA PRO A 138 4.69 -23.01 9.74
C PRO A 138 4.17 -23.42 11.12
N GLY A 139 4.76 -22.88 12.19
CA GLY A 139 4.31 -23.10 13.56
C GLY A 139 2.90 -22.56 13.80
N CYS A 140 2.63 -21.34 13.35
CA CYS A 140 1.30 -20.75 13.47
C CYS A 140 0.24 -21.55 12.69
N ILE A 141 0.50 -21.87 11.43
CA ILE A 141 -0.45 -22.59 10.56
C ILE A 141 -0.79 -23.97 11.12
N SER A 142 0.19 -24.66 11.73
CA SER A 142 -0.03 -25.96 12.36
C SER A 142 -1.05 -25.93 13.52
N THR A 143 -1.29 -24.75 14.11
CA THR A 143 -2.31 -24.55 15.14
C THR A 143 -3.73 -24.69 14.56
N GLY A 144 -3.95 -24.28 13.31
CA GLY A 144 -5.04 -24.78 12.43
C GLY A 144 -6.50 -24.47 12.80
N THR A 145 -6.78 -23.62 13.80
CA THR A 145 -8.16 -23.35 14.27
C THR A 145 -8.64 -21.94 13.97
N GLY A 146 -9.90 -21.82 13.52
CA GLY A 146 -10.58 -20.53 13.37
C GLY A 146 -9.86 -19.57 12.41
N TYR A 147 -9.66 -18.33 12.85
CA TYR A 147 -8.93 -17.30 12.10
C TYR A 147 -7.49 -17.71 11.77
N TYR A 148 -6.85 -18.58 12.56
CA TYR A 148 -5.45 -18.98 12.33
C TYR A 148 -5.30 -20.13 11.33
N ARG A 149 -6.41 -20.69 10.82
CA ARG A 149 -6.37 -21.59 9.68
C ARG A 149 -6.06 -20.76 8.43
N ARG A 150 -4.79 -20.79 8.03
CA ARG A 150 -4.25 -20.08 6.87
C ARG A 150 -3.40 -21.00 6.01
N THR A 151 -3.37 -20.73 4.71
CA THR A 151 -2.29 -21.17 3.82
C THR A 151 -1.22 -20.09 3.80
N ALA A 152 0.01 -20.48 3.44
CA ALA A 152 1.10 -19.53 3.24
C ALA A 152 1.71 -19.69 1.86
N GLU A 153 1.99 -18.55 1.23
CA GLU A 153 2.65 -18.47 -0.07
C GLU A 153 3.73 -17.40 -0.01
N SER A 154 4.79 -17.57 -0.79
CA SER A 154 5.87 -16.60 -0.92
C SER A 154 6.17 -16.44 -2.41
N PRO A 155 5.51 -15.47 -3.08
CA PRO A 155 5.65 -15.30 -4.53
C PRO A 155 7.06 -14.83 -4.93
N ASP A 156 7.78 -14.19 -4.00
CA ASP A 156 9.16 -13.76 -4.11
C ASP A 156 9.82 -13.76 -2.71
N PRO A 157 11.17 -13.67 -2.61
CA PRO A 157 11.87 -13.77 -1.33
C PRO A 157 11.55 -12.68 -0.29
N GLY A 158 10.94 -11.56 -0.70
CA GLY A 158 10.59 -10.43 0.16
C GLY A 158 9.11 -10.34 0.49
N THR A 159 8.26 -11.24 -0.06
CA THR A 159 6.81 -11.21 0.14
C THR A 159 6.31 -12.50 0.77
N LEU A 160 5.47 -12.36 1.79
CA LEU A 160 4.76 -13.45 2.47
C LEU A 160 3.26 -13.18 2.42
N LEU A 161 2.50 -14.15 1.92
CA LEU A 161 1.04 -14.13 1.89
C LEU A 161 0.49 -15.17 2.88
N LEU A 162 -0.53 -14.79 3.63
CA LEU A 162 -1.24 -15.61 4.60
C LEU A 162 -2.73 -15.60 4.25
N ASN A 163 -3.19 -16.66 3.62
CA ASN A 163 -4.47 -16.69 2.93
C ASN A 163 -5.49 -17.57 3.64
N SER A 164 -6.74 -17.10 3.67
CA SER A 164 -7.87 -17.95 4.01
C SER A 164 -8.22 -18.83 2.80
N GLU A 165 -8.74 -20.03 3.04
CA GLU A 165 -9.30 -20.88 1.98
C GLU A 165 -10.59 -20.29 1.37
N ARG A 166 -11.23 -19.36 2.09
CA ARG A 166 -12.39 -18.59 1.61
C ARG A 166 -11.98 -17.20 1.18
N ALA A 167 -12.47 -16.76 0.04
CA ALA A 167 -12.20 -15.44 -0.55
C ALA A 167 -12.63 -14.25 0.34
N ASP A 168 -13.64 -14.45 1.18
CA ASP A 168 -14.14 -13.47 2.16
C ASP A 168 -13.52 -13.63 3.55
N GLY A 169 -12.65 -14.63 3.74
CA GLY A 169 -11.94 -14.82 4.99
C GLY A 169 -10.80 -13.84 5.16
N GLY A 170 -9.98 -14.06 6.19
CA GLY A 170 -8.88 -13.16 6.47
C GLY A 170 -7.71 -13.46 5.54
N HIS A 171 -7.28 -12.43 4.82
CA HIS A 171 -6.04 -12.42 4.04
C HIS A 171 -5.08 -11.42 4.67
N SER A 172 -3.80 -11.74 4.69
CA SER A 172 -2.76 -10.85 5.20
C SER A 172 -1.51 -11.02 4.37
N ALA A 173 -0.79 -9.94 4.16
CA ALA A 173 0.45 -9.96 3.41
C ALA A 173 1.50 -9.10 4.12
N TYR A 174 2.75 -9.55 4.05
CA TYR A 174 3.92 -8.82 4.50
C TYR A 174 4.88 -8.67 3.33
N ARG A 175 5.49 -7.50 3.20
CA ARG A 175 6.54 -7.27 2.21
C ARG A 175 7.70 -6.48 2.81
N LEU A 176 8.90 -6.94 2.52
CA LEU A 176 10.14 -6.23 2.80
C LEU A 176 10.46 -5.30 1.62
N THR A 177 10.55 -4.00 1.86
CA THR A 177 10.96 -2.98 0.88
C THR A 177 12.11 -2.16 1.47
N GLY A 178 13.33 -2.38 0.99
CA GLY A 178 14.52 -1.68 1.48
C GLY A 178 14.69 -1.79 3.01
N THR A 179 14.49 -0.67 3.71
CA THR A 179 14.57 -0.59 5.18
C THR A 179 13.22 -0.72 5.87
N ALA A 180 12.13 -1.01 5.18
CA ALA A 180 10.80 -1.08 5.74
C ALA A 180 10.17 -2.49 5.63
N LEU A 181 9.40 -2.86 6.65
CA LEU A 181 8.48 -3.99 6.62
C LEU A 181 7.05 -3.43 6.59
N ILE A 182 6.35 -3.69 5.49
CA ILE A 182 4.95 -3.30 5.32
C ILE A 182 4.03 -4.50 5.50
N ASN A 183 2.83 -4.24 6.01
CA ASN A 183 1.77 -5.21 6.19
C ASN A 183 0.43 -4.64 5.72
N SER A 184 -0.35 -5.51 5.08
CA SER A 184 -1.77 -5.27 4.84
C SER A 184 -2.57 -6.51 5.25
N SER A 185 -3.79 -6.32 5.73
CA SER A 185 -4.76 -7.40 5.85
C SER A 185 -6.15 -6.93 5.47
N ALA A 186 -6.95 -7.82 4.90
CA ALA A 186 -8.37 -7.60 4.67
C ALA A 186 -9.20 -8.82 5.11
N LEU A 187 -10.43 -8.55 5.54
CA LEU A 187 -11.41 -9.55 5.96
C LEU A 187 -12.81 -9.09 5.54
N GLY A 188 -13.68 -10.04 5.19
CA GLY A 188 -15.11 -9.78 4.97
C GLY A 188 -15.45 -9.16 3.62
N LEU A 189 -14.45 -8.84 2.80
CA LEU A 189 -14.65 -8.39 1.41
C LEU A 189 -14.81 -9.60 0.49
N PRO A 190 -15.67 -9.56 -0.54
CA PRO A 190 -15.83 -10.66 -1.50
C PRO A 190 -14.53 -11.11 -2.18
N ASP A 191 -13.52 -10.25 -2.20
CA ASP A 191 -12.20 -10.45 -2.80
C ASP A 191 -11.12 -9.85 -1.91
N SER A 192 -11.02 -10.39 -0.68
CA SER A 192 -10.12 -9.86 0.35
C SER A 192 -8.63 -10.00 -0.03
N GLU A 193 -8.28 -11.03 -0.80
CA GLU A 193 -6.91 -11.23 -1.28
C GLU A 193 -6.44 -10.11 -2.20
N ARG A 194 -7.23 -9.79 -3.25
CA ARG A 194 -6.90 -8.71 -4.18
C ARG A 194 -6.73 -7.39 -3.44
N VAL A 195 -7.63 -7.07 -2.51
CA VAL A 195 -7.56 -5.82 -1.74
C VAL A 195 -6.31 -5.80 -0.87
N THR A 196 -5.99 -6.89 -0.19
CA THR A 196 -4.76 -7.01 0.62
C THR A 196 -3.52 -6.70 -0.22
N LEU A 197 -3.39 -7.30 -1.39
CA LEU A 197 -2.24 -7.10 -2.28
C LEU A 197 -2.18 -5.68 -2.86
N ALA A 198 -3.31 -5.14 -3.31
CA ALA A 198 -3.35 -3.79 -3.88
C ALA A 198 -3.04 -2.70 -2.84
N ILE A 199 -3.44 -2.90 -1.58
CA ILE A 199 -3.06 -2.04 -0.46
C ILE A 199 -1.56 -2.17 -0.16
N LEU A 200 -1.01 -3.38 -0.17
CA LEU A 200 0.42 -3.62 0.01
C LEU A 200 1.25 -2.90 -1.06
N ASP A 201 0.83 -2.97 -2.33
CA ASP A 201 1.47 -2.26 -3.44
C ASP A 201 1.32 -0.72 -3.30
N GLY A 202 0.23 -0.24 -2.70
CA GLY A 202 0.06 1.17 -2.37
C GLY A 202 1.02 1.62 -1.28
N LEU A 203 1.18 0.84 -0.20
CA LEU A 203 2.11 1.14 0.89
C LEU A 203 3.55 1.21 0.39
N GLU A 204 3.98 0.29 -0.47
CA GLU A 204 5.31 0.32 -1.07
C GLU A 204 5.54 1.59 -1.90
N ARG A 205 4.55 2.00 -2.71
CA ARG A 205 4.64 3.24 -3.50
C ARG A 205 4.67 4.49 -2.63
N ALA A 206 4.03 4.49 -1.46
CA ALA A 206 4.00 5.63 -0.55
C ALA A 206 5.32 5.79 0.25
N GLU A 207 6.18 4.76 0.27
CA GLU A 207 7.50 4.80 0.91
C GLU A 207 8.54 5.58 0.08
N HIS A 208 8.32 5.74 -1.23
CA HIS A 208 9.26 6.33 -2.20
C HIS A 208 8.72 7.63 -2.83
#